data_AF-A0A847TZM5-F1
#
_entry.id   AF-A0A847TZM5-F1
#
_cell.length_a   1.000
_cell.length_b   1.000
_cell.length_c   1.000
_cell.angle_alpha   90.00
_cell.angle_beta   90.00
_cell.angle_gamma   90.00
#
_symmetry.space_group_name_H-M   'P 1'
#
loop_
_entity.id
_entity.type
_entity.pdbx_description
1 polymer ?
#
loop_
_entity_poly.entity_id
_entity_poly.type
_entity_poly.pdbx_seq_one_letter_code
_entity_poly.pdbx_strand_id
1 'polypeptide(L)'
;MSNPVDGGNEEALPTELATYQNRKLLLWQLAVDGRSLCGIRFVARERDLQNAPVEEQVQAFVDDILSDGAIRPEYDAMADWEALEAAHGDTADQFL
;
A
#
# COMPACT_ATOMS: atom_id res chain seq x y z
N MET A 1 -18.51 11.02 26.34
CA MET A 1 -18.37 9.85 25.47
C MET A 1 -17.20 10.15 24.57
N SER A 2 -16.07 9.45 24.76
CA SER A 2 -14.90 9.60 23.90
C SER A 2 -15.21 8.86 22.60
N ASN A 3 -15.22 9.58 21.47
CA ASN A 3 -15.17 8.91 20.18
C ASN A 3 -13.88 8.09 20.13
N PRO A 4 -13.91 6.82 19.73
CA PRO A 4 -12.67 6.13 19.40
C PRO A 4 -12.05 6.91 18.23
N VAL A 5 -10.78 7.28 18.37
CA VAL A 5 -10.02 7.86 17.28
C VAL A 5 -9.81 6.74 16.27
N ASP A 6 -10.80 6.52 15.41
CA ASP A 6 -10.72 5.62 14.25
C ASP A 6 -9.93 6.31 13.12
N GLY A 7 -8.82 6.97 13.50
CA GLY A 7 -7.93 7.78 12.67
C GLY A 7 -6.56 7.12 12.58
N GLY A 8 -6.54 5.80 12.40
CA GLY A 8 -5.31 5.04 12.26
C GLY A 8 -4.61 5.35 10.93
N ASN A 9 -3.64 6.26 10.97
CA ASN A 9 -2.41 6.18 10.18
C ASN A 9 -2.56 6.15 8.64
N GLU A 10 -3.56 6.82 8.07
CA GLU A 10 -3.73 6.87 6.61
C GLU A 10 -2.53 7.48 5.88
N GLU A 11 -1.83 8.44 6.50
CA GLU A 11 -0.57 9.01 5.98
C GLU A 11 0.67 8.19 6.36
N ALA A 12 0.60 7.35 7.41
CA ALA A 12 1.77 6.57 7.85
C ALA A 12 2.02 5.36 6.94
N LEU A 13 0.96 4.77 6.36
CA LEU A 13 1.12 3.62 5.44
C LEU A 13 1.93 3.98 4.17
N PRO A 14 1.59 5.05 3.42
CA PRO A 14 2.38 5.43 2.24
C PRO A 14 3.78 5.91 2.61
N THR A 15 3.93 6.62 3.74
CA THR A 15 5.24 7.07 4.24
C THR A 15 6.17 5.88 4.53
N GLU A 16 5.67 4.87 5.24
CA GLU A 16 6.45 3.67 5.54
C GLU A 16 6.76 2.87 4.26
N LEU A 17 5.79 2.77 3.35
CA LEU A 17 5.98 2.09 2.06
C LEU A 17 7.02 2.78 1.17
N ALA A 18 7.17 4.10 1.26
CA ALA A 18 8.15 4.87 0.50
C ALA A 18 9.60 4.50 0.84
N THR A 19 9.87 3.95 2.03
CA THR A 19 11.21 3.50 2.45
C THR A 19 11.78 2.41 1.53
N TYR A 20 10.91 1.67 0.83
CA TYR A 20 11.28 0.63 -0.13
C TYR A 20 11.69 1.20 -1.51
N GLN A 21 11.56 2.51 -1.73
CA GLN A 21 11.94 3.22 -2.97
C GLN A 21 11.38 2.58 -4.25
N ASN A 22 10.23 1.93 -4.15
CA ASN A 22 9.58 1.27 -5.27
C ASN A 22 8.26 1.97 -5.60
N ARG A 23 8.29 2.79 -6.65
CA ARG A 23 7.16 3.59 -7.10
C ARG A 23 5.90 2.76 -7.38
N LYS A 24 6.03 1.56 -7.94
CA LYS A 24 4.88 0.69 -8.22
C LYS A 24 4.15 0.25 -6.95
N LEU A 25 4.84 0.10 -5.83
CA LEU A 25 4.20 -0.17 -4.53
C LEU A 25 3.29 0.99 -4.10
N LEU A 26 3.81 2.22 -4.17
CA LEU A 26 3.06 3.42 -3.84
C LEU A 26 1.86 3.60 -4.76
N LEU A 27 2.05 3.45 -6.07
CA LEU A 27 0.95 3.53 -7.03
C LEU A 27 -0.13 2.48 -6.76
N TRP A 28 0.26 1.23 -6.45
CA TRP A 28 -0.69 0.18 -6.11
C TRP A 28 -1.45 0.50 -4.81
N GLN A 29 -0.77 1.05 -3.80
CA GLN A 29 -1.38 1.46 -2.53
C GLN A 29 -2.27 2.70 -2.68
N LEU A 30 -1.97 3.62 -3.61
CA LEU A 30 -2.75 4.82 -3.88
C LEU A 30 -3.98 4.51 -4.75
N ALA A 31 -3.86 3.56 -5.68
CA ALA A 31 -4.96 3.06 -6.52
C ALA A 31 -6.15 2.53 -5.70
N VAL A 32 -5.90 2.20 -4.44
CA VAL A 32 -6.91 1.72 -3.50
C VAL A 32 -7.92 2.82 -3.14
N ASP A 33 -7.55 4.10 -3.25
CA ASP A 33 -8.42 5.26 -3.00
C ASP A 33 -9.22 5.15 -1.68
N GLY A 34 -8.53 4.84 -0.58
CA GLY A 34 -9.15 4.68 0.75
C GLY A 34 -10.08 3.47 0.89
N ARG A 35 -10.24 2.63 -0.13
CA ARG A 35 -11.04 1.40 -0.04
C ARG A 35 -10.30 0.38 0.81
N SER A 36 -11.00 -0.33 1.68
CA SER A 36 -10.38 -1.26 2.63
C SER A 36 -9.84 -2.56 1.99
N LEU A 37 -9.96 -2.71 0.66
CA LEU A 37 -10.03 -4.01 0.00
C LEU A 37 -8.93 -4.28 -1.04
N CYS A 38 -8.06 -3.32 -1.34
CA CYS A 38 -6.84 -3.56 -2.14
C CYS A 38 -5.63 -2.96 -1.39
N GLY A 39 -4.41 -3.48 -1.50
CA GLY A 39 -3.24 -2.92 -0.80
C GLY A 39 -3.04 -3.37 0.65
N ILE A 40 -2.37 -2.55 1.47
CA ILE A 40 -1.85 -2.95 2.80
C ILE A 40 -2.95 -3.44 3.74
N ARG A 41 -4.07 -2.73 3.84
CA ARG A 41 -5.19 -3.12 4.74
C ARG A 41 -5.83 -4.45 4.33
N PHE A 42 -5.86 -4.75 3.03
CA PHE A 42 -6.35 -6.03 2.53
C PHE A 42 -5.42 -7.17 2.95
N VAL A 43 -4.12 -7.03 2.68
CA VAL A 43 -3.13 -8.05 3.08
C VAL A 43 -3.10 -8.22 4.60
N ALA A 44 -3.15 -7.12 5.36
CA ALA A 44 -3.22 -7.19 6.81
C ALA A 44 -4.46 -7.96 7.30
N ARG A 45 -5.61 -7.81 6.64
CA ARG A 45 -6.80 -8.61 6.97
C ARG A 45 -6.65 -10.09 6.62
N GLU A 46 -6.15 -10.41 5.43
CA GLU A 46 -5.96 -11.79 4.99
C GLU A 46 -4.92 -12.54 5.84
N ARG A 47 -3.99 -11.80 6.47
CA ARG A 47 -2.93 -12.33 7.32
C ARG A 47 -3.19 -12.19 8.83
N ASP A 48 -4.37 -11.70 9.24
CA ASP A 48 -4.74 -11.44 10.66
C ASP A 48 -3.82 -10.43 11.39
N LEU A 49 -3.29 -9.45 10.66
CA LEU A 49 -2.36 -8.41 11.12
C LEU A 49 -3.01 -7.04 11.34
N GLN A 50 -4.34 -6.98 11.44
CA GLN A 50 -5.08 -5.71 11.49
C GLN A 50 -4.72 -4.84 12.72
N ASN A 51 -4.32 -5.50 13.81
CA ASN A 51 -3.89 -4.85 15.06
C ASN A 51 -2.35 -4.82 15.21
N ALA A 52 -1.61 -5.30 14.21
CA ALA A 52 -0.16 -5.28 14.21
C ALA A 52 0.38 -3.86 13.99
N PRO A 53 1.64 -3.57 14.35
CA PRO A 53 2.30 -2.31 14.00
C PRO A 53 2.24 -2.02 12.49
N VAL A 54 2.28 -0.74 12.11
CA VAL A 54 2.24 -0.31 10.71
C VAL A 54 3.35 -0.95 9.87
N GLU A 55 4.56 -0.98 10.41
CA GLU A 55 5.74 -1.59 9.78
C GLU A 55 5.48 -3.05 9.40
N GLU A 56 4.83 -3.82 10.28
CA GLU A 56 4.52 -5.23 10.05
C GLU A 56 3.43 -5.40 8.97
N GLN A 57 2.41 -4.54 8.97
CA GLN A 57 1.39 -4.56 7.92
C GLN A 57 1.98 -4.20 6.55
N VAL A 58 2.86 -3.20 6.50
CA VAL A 58 3.56 -2.78 5.28
C VAL A 58 4.49 -3.89 4.78
N GLN A 59 5.29 -4.49 5.66
CA GLN A 59 6.17 -5.59 5.30
C GLN A 59 5.38 -6.76 4.71
N ALA A 60 4.26 -7.14 5.33
CA ALA A 60 3.42 -8.21 4.81
C ALA A 60 2.88 -7.90 3.41
N PHE A 61 2.51 -6.64 3.13
CA PHE A 61 2.11 -6.22 1.79
C PHE A 61 3.27 -6.27 0.79
N VAL A 62 4.46 -5.79 1.17
CA VAL A 62 5.65 -5.85 0.33
C VAL A 62 6.01 -7.29 -0.02
N ASP A 63 6.02 -8.19 0.97
CA ASP A 63 6.28 -9.61 0.78
C ASP A 63 5.22 -10.29 -0.08
N ASP A 64 3.98 -9.80 -0.04
CA ASP A 64 2.89 -10.33 -0.84
C ASP A 64 3.01 -9.91 -2.31
N ILE A 65 3.31 -8.63 -2.58
CA ILE A 65 3.32 -8.07 -3.93
C ILE A 65 4.67 -8.18 -4.64
N LEU A 66 5.80 -8.18 -3.92
CA LEU A 66 7.13 -8.30 -4.50
C LEU A 66 7.64 -9.74 -4.50
N SER A 67 8.44 -10.05 -5.52
CA SER A 67 9.29 -11.24 -5.58
C SER A 67 10.62 -10.80 -6.20
N ASP A 68 11.73 -11.10 -5.51
CA ASP A 68 13.08 -10.68 -5.90
C ASP A 68 13.21 -9.17 -6.21
N GLY A 69 12.47 -8.33 -5.47
CA GLY A 69 12.48 -6.87 -5.61
C GLY A 69 11.63 -6.30 -6.76
N ALA A 70 11.00 -7.16 -7.56
CA ALA A 70 10.08 -6.77 -8.62
C ALA A 70 8.62 -7.09 -8.25
N ILE A 71 7.67 -6.36 -8.82
CA ILE A 71 6.24 -6.70 -8.68
C ILE A 71 6.02 -8.09 -9.28
N ARG A 72 5.36 -8.97 -8.54
CA ARG A 72 5.07 -10.32 -9.02
C ARG A 72 4.23 -10.26 -10.31
N PRO A 73 4.44 -11.18 -11.26
CA PRO A 73 3.74 -11.17 -12.54
C PRO A 73 2.21 -11.17 -12.42
N GLU A 74 1.67 -11.81 -11.38
CA GLU A 74 0.22 -11.86 -11.15
C GLU A 74 -0.36 -10.46 -10.91
N TYR A 75 0.33 -9.62 -10.15
CA TYR A 75 -0.08 -8.24 -9.89
C TYR A 75 0.27 -7.33 -11.07
N ASP A 76 1.45 -7.53 -11.68
CA ASP A 76 1.92 -6.73 -12.80
C ASP A 76 0.99 -6.82 -14.02
N ALA A 77 0.41 -8.00 -14.27
CA ALA A 77 -0.56 -8.21 -15.36
C ALA A 77 -1.96 -7.67 -15.05
N MET A 78 -2.30 -7.45 -13.78
CA MET A 78 -3.61 -6.93 -13.36
C MET A 78 -3.67 -5.40 -13.30
N ALA A 79 -2.52 -4.73 -13.16
CA ALA A 79 -2.44 -3.28 -13.11
C ALA A 79 -2.30 -2.65 -14.50
N ASP A 80 -3.12 -1.64 -14.74
CA ASP A 80 -2.87 -0.65 -15.78
C ASP A 80 -1.92 0.41 -15.20
N TRP A 81 -0.61 0.16 -15.26
CA TRP A 81 0.41 1.04 -14.68
C TRP A 81 0.40 2.44 -15.27
N GLU A 82 0.07 2.60 -16.56
CA GLU A 82 -0.03 3.91 -17.19
C GLU A 82 -1.20 4.71 -16.62
N ALA A 83 -2.36 4.06 -16.43
CA ALA A 83 -3.50 4.68 -15.78
C ALA A 83 -3.22 5.04 -14.31
N LEU A 84 -2.49 4.18 -13.58
CA LEU A 84 -2.10 4.47 -12.19
C LEU A 84 -1.12 5.64 -12.09
N GLU A 85 -0.13 5.70 -12.98
CA GLU A 85 0.79 6.85 -13.09
C GLU A 85 0.03 8.14 -13.41
N ALA A 86 -0.89 8.10 -14.38
CA ALA A 86 -1.68 9.28 -14.74
C ALA A 86 -2.60 9.77 -13.61
N ALA A 87 -3.10 8.86 -12.77
CA ALA A 87 -4.01 9.19 -11.68
C ALA A 87 -3.29 9.59 -10.37
N HIS A 88 -2.16 8.94 -10.07
CA HIS A 88 -1.54 9.01 -8.75
C HIS A 88 -0.03 9.31 -8.78
N GLY A 89 0.55 9.53 -9.96
CA GLY A 89 1.98 9.76 -10.12
C GLY A 89 2.49 10.96 -9.33
N ASP A 90 1.79 12.09 -9.41
CA ASP A 90 2.10 13.31 -8.66
C ASP A 90 1.99 13.11 -7.14
N THR A 91 1.11 12.22 -6.69
CA THR A 91 0.99 11.87 -5.27
C THR A 91 2.12 10.94 -4.85
N ALA A 92 2.49 9.95 -5.67
CA ALA A 92 3.62 9.08 -5.40
C ALA A 92 4.95 9.87 -5.33
N ASP A 93 5.11 10.90 -6.16
CA ASP A 93 6.28 11.80 -6.12
C ASP A 93 6.38 12.64 -4.84
N GLN A 94 5.29 12.82 -4.09
CA GLN A 94 5.34 13.54 -2.80
C GLN A 94 5.90 12.66 -1.67
N PHE A 95 5.88 11.33 -1.84
CA PHE A 95 6.37 10.38 -0.85
C PHE A 95 7.80 9.88 -1.12
N LEU A 96 8.26 9.91 -2.38
CA LEU A 96 9.60 9.48 -2.82
C LEU A 96 10.61 10.63 -2.74
#